data_AF-A0A9P3KIW4-F1
#
_entry.id   AF-A0A9P3KIW4-F1
#
_cell.length_a   1.000
_cell.length_b   1.000
_cell.length_c   1.000
_cell.angle_alpha   90.00
_cell.angle_beta   90.00
_cell.angle_gamma   90.00
#
_symmetry.space_group_name_H-M   'P 1'
#
loop_
_entity.id
_entity.type
_entity.pdbx_description
1 polymer ?
#
loop_
_entity_poly.entity_id
_entity_poly.type
_entity_poly.pdbx_seq_one_letter_code
_entity_poly.pdbx_strand_id
1 'polypeptide(L)'
;MACARIMHVHEVVEAGQSLLGTLVRVTGRIRPVAGGDNTRIRIEDRSGAVLVIDTSRIVTPGMRPNSLFQFLGELTWREEADEGENMVVVARLGRCVEGMDEGLFEKALELKRQYESTDRAVR
;
A
#
# COMPACT_ATOMS: atom_id res chain seq x y z
N MET A 1 -19.90 -4.70 4.78
CA MET A 1 -18.45 -4.73 5.11
C MET A 1 -17.69 -4.27 3.88
N ALA A 2 -16.87 -3.22 3.97
CA ALA A 2 -16.03 -2.80 2.85
C ALA A 2 -14.78 -3.69 2.76
N CYS A 3 -14.59 -4.37 1.63
CA CYS A 3 -13.38 -5.14 1.37
C CYS A 3 -12.22 -4.21 0.95
N ALA A 4 -11.02 -4.46 1.46
CA ALA A 4 -9.85 -3.71 1.06
C ALA A 4 -9.50 -3.98 -0.41
N ARG A 5 -9.36 -2.92 -1.22
CA ARG A 5 -8.99 -3.01 -2.62
C ARG A 5 -7.50 -3.30 -2.75
N ILE A 6 -7.13 -4.32 -3.53
CA ILE A 6 -5.72 -4.62 -3.80
C ILE A 6 -5.25 -3.68 -4.92
N MET A 7 -4.31 -2.81 -4.58
CA MET A 7 -3.79 -1.77 -5.47
C MET A 7 -2.27 -1.72 -5.41
N HIS A 8 -1.65 -1.34 -6.52
CA HIS A 8 -0.24 -0.96 -6.52
C HIS A 8 -0.08 0.43 -5.91
N VAL A 9 1.16 0.75 -5.55
CA VAL A 9 1.47 2.04 -4.96
C VAL A 9 1.24 3.16 -5.98
N HIS A 10 1.69 3.00 -7.22
CA HIS A 10 1.44 3.99 -8.28
C HIS A 10 -0.05 4.23 -8.52
N GLU A 11 -0.88 3.19 -8.54
CA GLU A 11 -2.33 3.35 -8.73
C GLU A 11 -2.98 4.17 -7.61
N VAL A 12 -2.48 4.02 -6.38
CA VAL A 12 -2.95 4.81 -5.24
C VAL A 12 -2.53 6.26 -5.41
N VAL A 13 -1.25 6.51 -5.72
CA VAL A 13 -0.71 7.87 -5.93
C VAL A 13 -1.42 8.59 -7.09
N GLU A 14 -1.62 7.93 -8.22
CA GLU A 14 -2.30 8.49 -9.41
C GLU A 14 -3.78 8.80 -9.15
N ALA A 15 -4.48 7.93 -8.43
CA ALA A 15 -5.89 8.15 -8.09
C ALA A 15 -6.08 9.33 -7.12
N GLY A 16 -5.03 9.70 -6.37
CA GLY A 16 -5.02 10.89 -5.55
C GLY A 16 -6.12 10.89 -4.49
N GLN A 17 -6.80 12.03 -4.37
CA GLN A 17 -7.86 12.26 -3.37
C GLN A 17 -9.15 11.45 -3.63
N SER A 18 -9.31 10.84 -4.81
CA SER A 18 -10.52 10.07 -5.15
C SER A 18 -10.69 8.79 -4.32
N LEU A 19 -9.60 8.31 -3.69
CA LEU A 19 -9.59 7.10 -2.88
C LEU A 19 -9.59 7.37 -1.36
N LEU A 20 -9.74 8.62 -0.92
CA LEU A 20 -9.75 8.94 0.51
C LEU A 20 -10.89 8.20 1.24
N GLY A 21 -10.59 7.69 2.44
CA GLY A 21 -11.51 6.88 3.25
C GLY A 21 -11.67 5.44 2.75
N THR A 22 -11.04 5.06 1.63
CA THR A 22 -11.11 3.68 1.15
C THR A 22 -10.08 2.79 1.83
N LEU A 23 -10.47 1.53 2.07
CA LEU A 23 -9.53 0.50 2.52
C LEU A 23 -8.73 -0.04 1.34
N VAL A 24 -7.41 0.00 1.45
CA VAL A 24 -6.48 -0.47 0.42
C VAL A 24 -5.56 -1.54 1.00
N ARG A 25 -5.12 -2.44 0.12
CA ARG A 25 -4.03 -3.38 0.36
C ARG A 25 -2.93 -3.11 -0.66
N VAL A 26 -1.79 -2.65 -0.17
CA VAL A 26 -0.63 -2.27 -0.97
C VAL A 26 0.57 -3.13 -0.61
N THR A 27 1.40 -3.45 -1.60
CA THR A 27 2.64 -4.19 -1.42
C THR A 27 3.80 -3.31 -1.87
N GLY A 28 4.87 -3.25 -1.10
CA GLY A 28 6.06 -2.49 -1.47
C GLY A 28 7.26 -2.80 -0.59
N ARG A 29 8.44 -2.37 -1.03
CA ARG A 29 9.69 -2.47 -0.27
C ARG A 29 9.84 -1.27 0.65
N ILE A 30 10.26 -1.52 1.88
CA ILE A 30 10.46 -0.47 2.86
C ILE A 30 11.65 0.40 2.44
N ARG A 31 11.43 1.71 2.39
CA ARG A 31 12.46 2.73 2.21
C ARG A 31 12.71 3.44 3.55
N PRO A 32 13.99 3.73 3.87
CA PRO A 32 14.31 4.49 5.07
C PRO A 32 13.72 5.90 4.96
N VAL A 33 13.09 6.37 6.02
CA VAL A 33 12.65 7.77 6.13
C VAL A 33 13.76 8.55 6.83
N ALA A 34 14.14 9.70 6.27
CA ALA A 34 15.08 10.62 6.90
C ALA A 34 14.37 11.42 7.99
N GLY A 35 14.23 10.87 9.19
CA GLY A 35 13.57 11.54 10.31
C GLY A 35 13.23 10.56 11.42
N GLY A 36 13.45 10.94 12.67
CA GLY A 36 13.39 10.06 13.85
C GLY A 36 11.99 9.59 14.27
N ASP A 37 10.96 9.81 13.47
CA ASP A 37 9.61 9.31 13.77
C ASP A 37 9.45 7.88 13.25
N ASN A 38 9.65 6.91 14.15
CA ASN A 38 9.54 5.48 13.86
C ASN A 38 8.11 5.02 13.50
N THR A 39 7.12 5.92 13.52
CA THR A 39 5.73 5.59 13.24
C THR A 39 5.33 5.76 11.78
N ARG A 40 6.17 6.39 10.95
CA ARG A 40 5.93 6.53 9.51
C ARG A 40 7.05 5.85 8.74
N ILE A 41 6.67 5.09 7.73
CA ILE A 41 7.59 4.45 6.81
C ILE A 41 7.19 4.79 5.38
N ARG A 42 8.16 4.72 4.47
CA ARG A 42 7.89 4.79 3.03
C ARG A 42 7.96 3.40 2.45
N ILE A 43 7.02 3.07 1.57
CA ILE A 43 7.10 1.88 0.74
C ILE A 43 7.20 2.28 -0.72
N GLU A 44 7.98 1.52 -1.47
CA GLU A 44 8.15 1.70 -2.91
C GLU A 44 7.70 0.43 -3.63
N ASP A 45 6.89 0.58 -4.68
CA ASP A 45 6.55 -0.55 -5.56
C ASP A 45 7.54 -0.71 -6.72
N ARG A 46 7.28 -1.67 -7.62
CA ARG A 46 8.16 -1.95 -8.76
C ARG A 46 8.22 -0.83 -9.81
N SER A 47 7.25 0.09 -9.83
CA SER A 47 7.29 1.25 -10.72
C SER A 47 8.18 2.38 -10.19
N GLY A 48 8.62 2.27 -8.93
CA GLY A 48 9.34 3.33 -8.23
C GLY A 48 8.42 4.36 -7.56
N ALA A 49 7.10 4.16 -7.59
CA ALA A 49 6.17 5.01 -6.87
C ALA A 49 6.28 4.77 -5.36
N VAL A 50 6.24 5.85 -4.60
CA VAL A 50 6.42 5.85 -3.14
C VAL A 50 5.12 6.24 -2.45
N LEU A 51 4.84 5.60 -1.32
CA LEU A 51 3.68 5.91 -0.48
C LEU A 51 4.05 5.81 0.99
N VAL A 52 3.55 6.78 1.77
CA VAL A 52 3.73 6.82 3.22
C VAL A 52 2.72 5.90 3.88
N ILE A 53 3.23 5.06 4.79
CA ILE A 53 2.44 4.19 5.65
C ILE A 53 2.62 4.67 7.08
N ASP A 54 1.51 5.02 7.72
CA ASP A 54 1.47 5.28 9.16
C ASP A 54 1.27 3.94 9.89
N THR A 55 2.30 3.53 10.62
CA THR A 55 2.34 2.31 11.42
C THR A 55 2.10 2.56 12.91
N SER A 56 1.71 3.76 13.34
CA SER A 56 1.47 4.12 14.76
C SER A 56 0.47 3.19 15.47
N ARG A 57 -0.42 2.55 14.72
CA ARG A 57 -1.48 1.66 15.23
C ARG A 57 -1.14 0.17 15.19
N ILE A 58 0.03 -0.19 14.66
CA ILE A 58 0.42 -1.59 14.49
C ILE A 58 1.85 -1.84 14.95
N VAL A 59 2.07 -3.00 15.55
CA VAL A 59 3.43 -3.50 15.80
C VAL A 59 3.73 -4.53 14.72
N THR A 60 4.68 -4.21 13.86
CA THR A 60 5.05 -5.08 12.74
C THR A 60 6.48 -5.60 12.93
N PRO A 61 6.66 -6.85 13.39
CA PRO A 61 7.99 -7.42 13.56
C PRO A 61 8.71 -7.59 12.21
N GLY A 62 10.03 -7.48 12.22
CA GLY A 62 10.85 -7.70 11.02
C GLY A 62 10.83 -6.54 10.01
N MET A 63 10.37 -5.36 10.42
CA MET A 63 10.39 -4.16 9.58
C MET A 63 11.84 -3.68 9.39
N ARG A 64 12.49 -4.12 8.31
CA ARG A 64 13.87 -3.77 7.96
C ARG A 64 13.90 -2.99 6.66
N PRO A 65 14.89 -2.10 6.45
CA PRO A 65 15.09 -1.45 5.17
C PRO A 65 15.17 -2.49 4.04
N ASN A 66 14.51 -2.20 2.93
CA ASN A 66 14.43 -3.01 1.72
C ASN A 66 13.67 -4.36 1.83
N SER A 67 13.13 -4.71 3.00
CA SER A 67 12.23 -5.88 3.12
C SER A 67 10.90 -5.62 2.41
N LEU A 68 10.34 -6.67 1.83
CA LEU A 68 9.06 -6.61 1.11
C LEU A 68 7.91 -6.80 2.10
N PHE A 69 7.01 -5.83 2.14
CA PHE A 69 5.88 -5.81 3.05
C PHE A 69 4.56 -5.59 2.33
N GLN A 70 3.51 -6.15 2.91
CA GLN A 70 2.15 -5.88 2.49
C GLN A 70 1.40 -5.22 3.64
N PHE A 71 0.80 -4.08 3.35
CA PHE A 71 0.01 -3.30 4.29
C PHE A 71 -1.45 -3.30 3.88
N LEU A 72 -2.33 -3.37 4.87
CA LEU A 72 -3.75 -3.11 4.73
C LEU A 72 -4.11 -1.97 5.66
N GLY A 73 -4.77 -0.95 5.11
CA GLY A 73 -5.08 0.25 5.85
C GLY A 73 -6.09 1.12 5.14
N GLU A 74 -6.41 2.23 5.77
CA GLU A 74 -7.32 3.24 5.24
C GLU A 74 -6.52 4.40 4.67
N LEU A 75 -6.88 4.84 3.46
CA LEU A 75 -6.21 5.95 2.82
C LEU A 75 -6.72 7.29 3.38
N THR A 76 -5.79 8.13 3.82
CA THR A 76 -6.07 9.42 4.43
C THR A 76 -5.20 10.52 3.82
N TRP A 77 -5.68 11.75 3.90
CA TRP A 77 -4.93 12.94 3.51
C TRP A 77 -4.36 13.60 4.76
N ARG A 78 -3.10 14.03 4.71
CA ARG A 78 -2.45 14.83 5.76
C ARG A 78 -1.84 16.07 5.16
N GLU A 79 -2.22 17.22 5.70
CA GLU A 79 -1.72 18.54 5.27
C GLU A 79 -0.27 18.80 5.73
N GLU A 80 0.14 18.15 6.82
CA GLU A 80 1.49 18.21 7.39
C GLU A 80 2.31 16.97 6.96
N ALA A 81 2.40 16.71 5.66
CA ALA A 81 3.24 15.62 5.17
C ALA A 81 4.67 16.07 4.91
N ASP A 82 5.61 15.24 5.33
CA ASP A 82 7.01 15.36 4.99
C ASP A 82 7.16 15.23 3.46
N GLU A 83 7.92 16.15 2.85
CA GLU A 83 8.29 16.12 1.43
C GLU A 83 7.12 16.15 0.41
N GLY A 84 5.93 16.63 0.81
CA GLY A 84 4.78 16.78 -0.08
C GLY A 84 3.99 15.49 -0.33
N GLU A 85 4.29 14.41 0.40
CA GLU A 85 3.57 13.14 0.33
C GLU A 85 2.30 13.15 1.19
N ASN A 86 1.33 13.97 0.80
CA ASN A 86 0.10 14.20 1.58
C ASN A 86 -0.82 12.96 1.69
N MET A 87 -0.57 11.92 0.90
CA MET A 87 -1.31 10.67 0.94
C MET A 87 -0.66 9.67 1.88
N VAL A 88 -1.41 9.27 2.91
CA VAL A 88 -0.92 8.37 3.95
C VAL A 88 -1.91 7.24 4.15
N VAL A 89 -1.41 6.00 4.11
CA VAL A 89 -2.21 4.82 4.51
C VAL A 89 -2.03 4.61 6.01
N VAL A 90 -3.11 4.75 6.76
CA VAL A 90 -3.13 4.39 8.18
C VAL A 90 -3.27 2.87 8.28
N ALA A 91 -2.17 2.21 8.58
CA ALA A 91 -2.11 0.76 8.57
C ALA A 91 -2.91 0.16 9.73
N ARG A 92 -3.72 -0.85 9.41
CA ARG A 92 -4.43 -1.72 10.36
C ARG A 92 -3.76 -3.08 10.47
N LEU A 93 -3.02 -3.47 9.43
CA LEU A 93 -2.23 -4.70 9.38
C LEU A 93 -0.98 -4.44 8.52
N GLY A 94 0.16 -4.98 8.96
CA GLY A 94 1.38 -5.08 8.17
C GLY A 94 1.94 -6.49 8.29
N ARG A 95 2.40 -7.07 7.18
CA ARG A 95 3.08 -8.38 7.20
C ARG A 95 4.29 -8.40 6.28
N CYS A 96 5.34 -9.05 6.75
CA CYS A 96 6.49 -9.37 5.92
C CYS A 96 6.07 -10.41 4.88
N VAL A 97 6.31 -10.13 3.62
CA VAL A 97 6.08 -11.06 2.49
C VAL A 97 7.39 -11.29 1.73
N GLU A 98 8.51 -11.24 2.45
CA GLU A 98 9.82 -11.53 1.91
C GLU A 98 9.86 -12.96 1.36
N GLY A 99 10.43 -13.12 0.16
CA GLY A 99 10.41 -14.38 -0.59
C GLY A 99 9.14 -14.61 -1.42
N MET A 100 8.16 -13.71 -1.40
CA MET A 100 7.03 -13.77 -2.34
C MET A 100 7.53 -13.56 -3.78
N ASP A 101 7.06 -14.41 -4.69
CA ASP A 101 7.23 -14.19 -6.13
C ASP A 101 6.31 -13.02 -6.55
N GLU A 102 6.92 -11.83 -6.65
CA GLU A 102 6.23 -10.62 -7.06
C GLU A 102 5.61 -10.79 -8.46
N GLY A 103 6.29 -11.45 -9.39
CA GLY A 103 5.79 -11.65 -10.75
C GLY A 103 4.54 -12.54 -10.83
N LEU A 104 4.48 -13.59 -10.01
CA LEU A 104 3.28 -14.42 -9.89
C LEU A 104 2.13 -13.67 -9.20
N PHE A 105 2.44 -12.89 -8.17
CA PHE A 105 1.46 -12.04 -7.49
C PHE A 105 0.80 -11.05 -8.47
N GLU A 106 1.60 -10.40 -9.31
CA GLU A 106 1.11 -9.48 -10.36
C GLU A 106 0.13 -10.17 -11.32
N LYS A 107 0.53 -11.31 -11.89
CA LYS A 107 -0.32 -12.09 -12.81
C LYS A 107 -1.63 -12.52 -12.15
N ALA A 108 -1.57 -12.94 -10.88
CA ALA A 108 -2.76 -13.34 -10.14
C ALA A 108 -3.71 -12.16 -9.90
N LEU A 109 -3.17 -10.97 -9.65
CA LEU A 109 -3.95 -9.75 -9.48
C LEU A 109 -4.61 -9.31 -10.79
N GLU A 110 -3.90 -9.36 -11.91
CA GLU A 110 -4.44 -9.09 -13.25
C GLU A 110 -5.60 -10.04 -13.58
N LEU A 111 -5.41 -11.34 -13.41
CA LEU A 111 -6.44 -12.35 -13.63
C LEU A 111 -7.67 -12.08 -12.76
N LYS A 112 -7.48 -11.80 -11.46
CA LYS A 112 -8.57 -11.45 -10.55
C LYS A 112 -9.38 -10.27 -11.08
N ARG A 113 -8.72 -9.19 -11.51
CA ARG A 113 -9.37 -7.98 -12.03
C ARG A 113 -10.12 -8.26 -13.34
N GLN A 114 -9.55 -9.07 -14.23
CA GLN A 114 -10.21 -9.51 -15.46
C GLN A 114 -11.51 -10.25 -15.12
N TYR A 115 -11.45 -11.25 -14.23
CA TYR A 115 -12.64 -11.99 -13.81
C TYR A 115 -13.69 -11.10 -13.15
N GLU A 116 -13.31 -10.18 -12.27
CA GLU A 116 -14.23 -9.23 -11.64
C GLU A 116 -14.88 -8.28 -12.65
N SER A 117 -14.17 -7.91 -13.72
CA SER A 117 -14.73 -7.09 -14.80
C SER A 117 -15.72 -7.87 -15.68
N THR A 118 -15.43 -9.14 -15.97
CA THR A 118 -16.31 -10.01 -16.77
C THR A 118 -17.57 -10.40 -16.01
N ASP A 119 -17.47 -10.78 -14.73
CA ASP A 119 -18.65 -11.12 -13.90
C ASP A 119 -19.59 -9.91 -13.74
N ARG A 120 -19.03 -8.70 -13.66
CA ARG A 120 -19.83 -7.45 -13.66
C ARG A 120 -20.46 -7.11 -15.00
N ALA A 121 -19.93 -7.60 -16.11
CA ALA A 121 -20.50 -7.36 -17.45
C ALA A 121 -21.63 -8.37 -17.78
N VAL A 122 -21.70 -9.49 -17.06
CA VAL A 122 -22.69 -10.55 -17.28
C VAL A 122 -23.90 -10.42 -16.34
N ARG A 123 -23.81 -9.58 -15.30
CA ARG A 123 -24.91 -9.25 -14.38
C ARG A 123 -25.57 -7.92 -14.75
#